data_AF-A0A8T3NRL8-F1
#
_entry.id   AF-A0A8T3NRL8-F1
#
_cell.length_a   1.000
_cell.length_b   1.000
_cell.length_c   1.000
_cell.angle_alpha   90.00
_cell.angle_beta   90.00
_cell.angle_gamma   90.00
#
_symmetry.space_group_name_H-M   'P 1'
#
loop_
_entity.id
_entity.type
_entity.pdbx_description
1 polymer ?
#
loop_
_entity_poly.entity_id
_entity_poly.type
_entity_poly.pdbx_seq_one_letter_code
_entity_poly.pdbx_strand_id
1 'polypeptide(L)'
;MDGNIIEFPVPKTRDNVILAGLAFDSDGNLWLQQYVDAARPFPAGPDHIVRIDRAILTAEGPDISRVPFTFYQVPTPDTVMHRVIQGPDGKMWFTELAVDRIGRLTTGLAP
;
A
#
# COMPACT_ATOMS: atom_id res chain seq x y z
N MET A 1 20.64 -8.48 -22.30
CA MET A 1 19.66 -7.38 -22.20
C MET A 1 19.78 -6.89 -20.78
N ASP A 2 20.24 -5.66 -20.60
CA ASP A 2 20.46 -5.11 -19.26
C ASP A 2 19.16 -4.46 -18.78
N GLY A 3 18.71 -4.82 -17.59
CA GLY A 3 17.56 -4.19 -16.95
C GLY A 3 17.96 -2.86 -16.32
N ASN A 4 17.03 -1.90 -16.28
CA ASN A 4 17.19 -0.66 -15.52
C ASN A 4 16.43 -0.77 -14.19
N ILE A 5 17.04 -0.35 -13.09
CA ILE A 5 16.41 -0.30 -11.76
C ILE A 5 16.22 1.17 -11.38
N ILE A 6 15.00 1.53 -10.98
CA ILE A 6 14.65 2.84 -10.41
C ILE A 6 14.00 2.58 -9.06
N GLU A 7 14.48 3.28 -8.03
CA GLU A 7 13.92 3.23 -6.68
C GLU A 7 13.01 4.44 -6.46
N PHE A 8 11.84 4.21 -5.88
CA PHE A 8 10.85 5.27 -5.63
C PHE A 8 10.66 5.46 -4.13
N PRO A 9 10.76 6.69 -3.60
CA PRO A 9 10.29 6.97 -2.26
C PRO A 9 8.77 6.77 -2.22
N VAL A 10 8.27 6.06 -1.23
CA VAL A 10 6.83 5.82 -1.07
C VAL A 10 6.25 6.81 -0.07
N PRO A 11 5.05 7.38 -0.30
CA PRO A 11 4.38 8.22 0.68
C PRO A 11 4.15 7.47 2.00
N LYS A 12 4.48 8.10 3.12
CA LYS A 12 4.29 7.56 4.47
C LYS A 12 3.46 8.52 5.31
N THR A 13 2.68 7.97 6.24
CA THR A 13 1.91 8.77 7.20
C THR A 13 2.73 9.16 8.43
N ARG A 14 3.89 8.51 8.63
CA ARG A 14 4.83 8.74 9.74
C ARG A 14 6.16 8.02 9.49
N ASP A 15 7.18 8.31 10.29
CA ASP A 15 8.55 7.79 10.09
C ASP A 15 8.78 6.36 10.60
N ASN A 16 7.92 5.85 11.48
CA ASN A 16 8.01 4.49 12.03
C ASN A 16 7.10 3.49 11.31
N VAL A 17 6.71 3.78 10.07
CA VAL A 17 6.02 2.80 9.22
C VAL A 17 6.96 2.17 8.19
N ILE A 18 6.77 0.87 8.02
CA ILE A 18 7.47 0.04 7.04
C ILE A 18 6.48 -0.47 5.99
N LEU A 19 7.04 -0.88 4.84
CA LEU A 19 6.28 -1.43 3.73
C LEU A 19 6.35 -2.95 3.75
N ALA A 20 5.34 -3.62 3.22
CA ALA A 20 5.41 -5.04 2.89
C ALA A 20 5.02 -5.29 1.44
N GLY A 21 3.91 -5.99 1.21
CA GLY A 21 3.48 -6.41 -0.11
C GLY A 21 3.05 -5.25 -0.99
N LEU A 22 3.18 -5.50 -2.30
CA LEU A 22 2.60 -4.67 -3.35
C LEU A 22 1.76 -5.50 -4.31
N ALA A 23 0.82 -4.85 -5.00
CA ALA A 23 0.09 -5.41 -6.12
C ALA A 23 -0.36 -4.30 -7.08
N PHE A 24 -0.59 -4.65 -8.35
CA PHE A 24 -1.34 -3.78 -9.26
C PHE A 24 -2.80 -4.24 -9.32
N ASP A 25 -3.72 -3.29 -9.46
CA ASP A 25 -5.08 -3.59 -9.91
C ASP A 25 -5.18 -3.60 -11.44
N SER A 26 -6.33 -4.03 -11.96
CA SER A 26 -6.69 -4.03 -13.39
C SER A 26 -6.66 -2.65 -14.03
N ASP A 27 -6.73 -1.60 -13.22
CA ASP A 27 -6.63 -0.21 -13.61
C ASP A 27 -5.17 0.29 -13.65
N GLY A 28 -4.20 -0.54 -13.27
CA GLY A 28 -2.78 -0.18 -13.24
C GLY A 28 -2.39 0.70 -12.06
N ASN A 29 -3.26 0.89 -11.06
CA ASN A 29 -2.85 1.53 -9.81
C ASN A 29 -2.01 0.56 -8.98
N LEU A 30 -0.97 1.10 -8.33
CA LEU A 30 -0.12 0.36 -7.43
C LEU A 30 -0.70 0.40 -6.01
N TRP A 31 -0.86 -0.76 -5.41
CA TRP A 31 -1.35 -0.95 -4.06
C TRP A 31 -0.22 -1.43 -3.17
N LEU A 32 -0.02 -0.76 -2.03
CA LEU A 32 1.01 -1.07 -1.06
C LEU A 32 0.40 -1.30 0.32
N GLN A 33 1.05 -2.11 1.13
CA GLN A 33 0.74 -2.24 2.55
C GLN A 33 1.75 -1.47 3.38
N GLN A 34 1.26 -0.71 4.36
CA GLN A 34 2.07 0.09 5.26
C GLN A 34 1.57 -0.08 6.70
N TYR A 35 2.46 -0.46 7.62
CA TYR A 35 2.11 -0.68 9.02
C TYR A 35 3.19 -0.17 9.96
N VAL A 36 2.82 0.04 11.22
CA VAL A 36 3.77 0.46 12.26
C VAL A 36 4.81 -0.65 12.47
N ASP A 37 6.08 -0.28 12.43
CA ASP A 37 7.19 -1.19 12.68
C ASP A 37 7.13 -1.71 14.11
N ALA A 38 6.98 -3.03 14.27
CA ALA A 38 6.96 -3.68 15.58
C ALA A 38 8.28 -3.49 16.35
N ALA A 39 9.40 -3.25 15.66
CA ALA A 39 10.66 -2.89 16.30
C ALA A 39 10.71 -1.42 16.76
N ARG A 40 9.81 -0.57 16.25
CA ARG A 40 9.68 0.85 16.60
C ARG A 40 8.20 1.24 16.81
N PRO A 41 7.55 0.71 17.86
CA PRO A 41 6.10 0.83 18.03
C PRO A 41 5.62 2.24 18.44
N PHE A 42 6.53 3.18 18.73
CA PHE A 42 6.20 4.52 19.18
C PHE A 42 6.65 5.61 18.18
N PRO A 43 5.78 6.61 17.88
CA PRO A 43 4.39 6.69 18.33
C PRO A 43 3.51 5.60 17.69
N ALA A 44 2.55 5.10 18.47
CA ALA A 44 1.57 4.16 17.96
C ALA A 44 0.65 4.83 16.93
N GLY A 45 -0.01 4.04 16.09
CA GLY A 45 -1.01 4.57 15.18
C GLY A 45 -1.52 3.54 14.17
N PRO A 46 -2.45 3.95 13.28
CA PRO A 46 -3.07 3.03 12.34
C PRO A 46 -2.13 2.49 11.27
N ASP A 47 -2.43 1.28 10.80
CA ASP A 47 -1.93 0.68 9.58
C ASP A 47 -2.76 1.14 8.37
N HIS A 48 -2.20 1.04 7.17
CA HIS A 48 -2.82 1.54 5.94
C HIS A 48 -2.61 0.61 4.75
N ILE A 49 -3.62 0.55 3.89
CA ILE A 49 -3.45 0.24 2.48
C ILE A 49 -3.23 1.56 1.74
N VAL A 50 -2.19 1.64 0.92
CA VAL A 50 -1.86 2.83 0.12
C VAL A 50 -2.18 2.53 -1.34
N ARG A 51 -2.99 3.36 -1.99
CA ARG A 51 -3.16 3.36 -3.44
C ARG A 51 -2.29 4.47 -4.02
N ILE A 52 -1.43 4.12 -4.96
CA ILE A 52 -0.65 5.04 -5.81
C ILE A 52 -1.24 4.94 -7.21
N ASP A 53 -1.55 6.10 -7.80
CA ASP A 53 -2.15 6.18 -9.12
C ASP A 53 -1.26 5.57 -10.21
N ARG A 54 -1.91 5.06 -11.27
CA ARG A 54 -1.25 4.46 -12.45
C ARG A 54 -0.20 5.35 -13.11
N ALA A 55 -0.22 6.66 -12.89
CA ALA A 55 0.82 7.58 -13.35
C ALA A 55 2.25 7.18 -12.91
N ILE A 56 2.39 6.37 -11.85
CA ILE A 56 3.68 5.79 -11.44
C ILE A 56 4.34 4.94 -12.55
N LEU A 57 3.54 4.34 -13.44
CA LEU A 57 4.03 3.46 -14.51
C LEU A 57 4.84 4.21 -15.57
N THR A 58 4.70 5.54 -15.65
CA THR A 58 5.41 6.38 -16.62
C THR A 58 6.44 7.29 -15.94
N ALA A 59 6.73 7.08 -14.66
CA ALA A 59 7.73 7.86 -13.95
C ALA A 59 9.14 7.45 -14.41
N GLU A 60 9.87 8.39 -15.00
CA GLU A 60 11.23 8.16 -15.54
C GLU A 60 12.34 8.23 -14.48
N GLY A 61 12.00 8.61 -13.25
CA GLY A 61 12.92 8.76 -12.13
C GLY A 61 12.20 8.75 -10.78
N PRO A 62 12.93 8.93 -9.67
CA PRO A 62 12.38 8.77 -8.32
C PRO A 62 11.35 9.84 -7.92
N ASP A 63 11.16 10.89 -8.73
CA ASP A 63 10.20 11.95 -8.42
C ASP A 63 8.76 11.50 -8.68
N ILE A 64 8.02 11.30 -7.59
CA ILE A 64 6.60 10.97 -7.60
C ILE A 64 5.72 12.13 -7.11
N SER A 65 6.25 13.35 -7.05
CA SER A 65 5.51 14.52 -6.53
C SER A 65 4.20 14.82 -7.27
N ARG A 66 4.09 14.38 -8.52
CA ARG A 66 2.90 14.53 -9.38
C ARG A 66 2.03 13.28 -9.44
N VAL A 67 2.38 12.20 -8.76
CA VAL A 67 1.62 10.95 -8.76
C VAL A 67 0.63 10.98 -7.58
N PRO A 68 -0.68 11.03 -7.84
CA PRO A 68 -1.66 11.00 -6.76
C PRO A 68 -1.58 9.71 -5.94
N PHE A 69 -1.85 9.82 -4.64
CA PHE A 69 -1.97 8.66 -3.76
C PHE A 69 -3.09 8.86 -2.74
N THR A 70 -3.57 7.76 -2.15
CA THR A 70 -4.62 7.76 -1.12
C THR A 70 -4.30 6.72 -0.06
N PHE A 71 -4.46 7.09 1.20
CA PHE A 71 -4.34 6.18 2.35
C PHE A 71 -5.71 5.69 2.79
N TYR A 72 -5.85 4.37 2.94
CA TYR A 72 -7.02 3.73 3.54
C TYR A 72 -6.61 3.13 4.88
N GLN A 73 -7.11 3.72 5.97
CA GLN A 73 -6.84 3.23 7.32
C GLN A 73 -7.44 1.84 7.52
N VAL A 74 -6.65 0.95 8.08
CA VAL A 74 -7.05 -0.39 8.48
C VAL A 74 -7.67 -0.29 9.88
N PRO A 75 -8.85 -0.89 10.13
CA PRO A 75 -9.52 -0.77 11.43
C PRO A 75 -8.73 -1.41 12.58
N THR A 76 -8.05 -2.53 12.32
CA THR A 76 -7.15 -3.17 13.28
C THR A 76 -5.76 -2.52 13.17
N PRO A 77 -5.16 -2.01 14.26
CA PRO A 77 -3.75 -1.64 14.28
C PRO A 77 -2.85 -2.88 14.47
N ASP A 78 -1.54 -2.71 14.32
CA ASP A 78 -0.51 -3.72 14.63
C ASP A 78 -0.69 -5.05 13.89
N THR A 79 -1.09 -4.98 12.62
CA THR A 79 -1.53 -6.15 11.83
C THR A 79 -0.41 -6.97 11.22
N VAL A 80 0.82 -6.43 11.15
CA VAL A 80 1.97 -7.02 10.42
C VAL A 80 1.55 -7.50 9.04
N MET A 81 1.26 -6.55 8.15
CA MET A 81 0.72 -6.86 6.84
C MET A 81 1.73 -7.60 5.95
N HIS A 82 1.26 -8.59 5.18
CA HIS A 82 2.14 -9.41 4.34
C HIS A 82 1.80 -9.40 2.84
N ARG A 83 0.55 -9.71 2.47
CA ARG A 83 0.12 -9.74 1.06
C ARG A 83 -1.15 -8.96 0.82
N VAL A 84 -1.23 -8.35 -0.36
CA VAL A 84 -2.41 -7.70 -0.94
C VAL A 84 -2.57 -8.17 -2.39
N ILE A 85 -3.79 -8.41 -2.85
CA ILE A 85 -4.12 -8.76 -4.24
C ILE A 85 -5.44 -8.11 -4.65
N GLN A 86 -5.65 -7.92 -5.95
CA GLN A 86 -7.00 -7.69 -6.46
C GLN A 86 -7.74 -9.03 -6.56
N GLY A 87 -8.95 -9.09 -6.01
CA GLY A 87 -9.83 -10.24 -6.12
C GLY A 87 -10.65 -10.24 -7.42
N PRO A 88 -11.29 -11.37 -7.77
CA PRO A 88 -12.17 -11.46 -8.93
C PRO A 88 -13.42 -10.57 -8.82
N ASP A 89 -13.74 -10.07 -7.62
CA ASP A 89 -14.80 -9.09 -7.38
C ASP A 89 -14.32 -7.63 -7.55
N GLY A 90 -13.12 -7.43 -8.10
CA GLY A 90 -12.52 -6.12 -8.39
C GLY A 90 -11.99 -5.37 -7.16
N LYS A 91 -12.17 -5.91 -5.95
CA LYS A 91 -11.77 -5.30 -4.68
C LYS A 91 -10.36 -5.72 -4.31
N MET A 92 -9.71 -4.93 -3.45
CA MET A 92 -8.41 -5.31 -2.88
C MET A 92 -8.60 -6.18 -1.65
N TRP A 93 -7.98 -7.34 -1.63
CA TRP A 93 -7.99 -8.30 -0.53
C TRP A 93 -6.61 -8.40 0.07
N PHE A 94 -6.52 -8.47 1.40
CA PHE A 94 -5.25 -8.52 2.10
C PHE A 94 -5.32 -9.37 3.38
N THR A 95 -4.15 -9.76 3.88
CA THR A 95 -4.00 -10.53 5.12
C THR A 95 -3.37 -9.69 6.23
N GLU A 96 -3.89 -9.79 7.44
CA GLU A 96 -3.38 -9.19 8.68
C GLU A 96 -2.72 -10.30 9.51
N LEU A 97 -1.41 -10.49 9.37
CA LEU A 97 -0.69 -11.68 9.87
C LEU A 97 -0.71 -11.80 11.40
N ALA A 98 -0.53 -10.70 12.13
CA ALA A 98 -0.39 -10.73 13.59
C ALA A 98 -1.72 -10.96 14.34
N VAL A 99 -2.85 -10.83 13.65
CA VAL A 99 -4.20 -10.84 14.26
C VAL A 99 -5.13 -11.88 13.61
N ASP A 100 -4.60 -12.75 12.74
CA ASP A 100 -5.32 -13.83 12.06
C ASP A 100 -6.60 -13.37 11.35
N ARG A 101 -6.50 -12.28 10.58
CA ARG A 101 -7.63 -11.70 9.83
C ARG A 101 -7.35 -11.55 8.34
N ILE A 102 -8.44 -11.48 7.58
CA ILE A 102 -8.44 -11.00 6.20
C ILE A 102 -9.19 -9.66 6.14
N GLY A 103 -8.69 -8.76 5.31
CA GLY A 103 -9.32 -7.50 5.02
C GLY A 103 -9.75 -7.41 3.56
N ARG A 104 -10.82 -6.64 3.32
CA ARG A 104 -11.31 -6.32 1.98
C ARG A 104 -11.58 -4.84 1.89
N LEU A 105 -10.91 -4.17 0.94
CA LEU A 105 -11.12 -2.78 0.63
C LEU A 105 -11.95 -2.64 -0.64
N THR A 106 -13.08 -1.94 -0.53
CA THR A 106 -13.85 -1.47 -1.68
C THR A 106 -13.50 -0.01 -1.89
N THR A 107 -12.96 0.33 -3.06
CA THR A 107 -12.83 1.72 -3.47
C THR A 107 -14.18 2.20 -3.96
N GLY A 108 -14.75 3.19 -3.29
CA GLY A 108 -15.87 3.92 -3.86
C GLY A 108 -15.34 4.71 -5.05
N LEU A 109 -15.55 4.23 -6.27
CA LEU A 109 -15.90 5.17 -7.31
C LEU A 109 -17.30 5.65 -6.93
N ALA A 110 -17.40 6.85 -6.37
CA ALA A 110 -18.64 7.58 -6.59
C ALA A 110 -18.82 7.65 -8.12
N PRO A 111 -19.99 7.28 -8.67
CA PRO A 111 -20.25 7.48 -10.08
C PRO A 111 -20.07 8.95 -10.48
#